data_AF-A0A6B2KUL7-F1
#
_entry.id   AF-A0A6B2KUL7-F1
#
_cell.length_a   1.000
_cell.length_b   1.000
_cell.length_c   1.000
_cell.angle_alpha   90.00
_cell.angle_beta   90.00
_cell.angle_gamma   90.00
#
_symmetry.space_group_name_H-M   'P 1'
#
loop_
_entity.id
_entity.type
_entity.pdbx_description
1 polymer ?
#
loop_
_entity_poly.entity_id
_entity_poly.type
_entity_poly.pdbx_seq_one_letter_code
_entity_poly.pdbx_strand_id
1 'polypeptide(L)'
;MDKLTARAGVRCGLGTLAVCLSLFMAGPVLAEPVGPSGFTRAEIAAFAREVQGALERHDTRRLAHLSQWPLRVNVAPGKVRLVGRSALPREFGRVFSPALIAKVRAQEADTLFENADGVMFGDGELWAHGVCEDRVCRRARLLLFAVNPPPT
;
A
#
# COMPACT_ATOMS: atom_id res chain seq x y z
N MET A 1 -29.11 -30.01 6.95
CA MET A 1 -28.20 -30.98 7.58
C MET A 1 -27.71 -31.95 6.53
N ASP A 2 -26.54 -32.52 6.79
CA ASP A 2 -26.00 -33.77 6.23
C ASP A 2 -25.02 -33.69 5.05
N LYS A 3 -23.75 -33.73 5.48
CA LYS A 3 -22.56 -34.16 4.76
C LYS A 3 -22.75 -35.61 4.30
N LEU A 4 -22.54 -35.91 3.01
CA LEU A 4 -22.06 -37.22 2.61
C LEU A 4 -20.97 -37.10 1.54
N THR A 5 -19.76 -37.35 2.04
CA THR A 5 -18.59 -37.90 1.37
C THR A 5 -18.91 -38.87 0.23
N ALA A 6 -18.41 -38.58 -0.97
CA ALA A 6 -18.18 -39.58 -2.00
C ALA A 6 -16.67 -39.65 -2.28
N ARG A 7 -16.04 -40.73 -1.82
CA ARG A 7 -14.68 -41.14 -2.18
C ARG A 7 -14.65 -41.41 -3.68
N ALA A 8 -13.96 -40.57 -4.46
CA ALA A 8 -13.60 -40.92 -5.83
C ALA A 8 -12.47 -41.97 -5.75
N GLY A 9 -12.83 -43.22 -6.00
CA GLY A 9 -11.91 -44.34 -6.07
C GLY A 9 -10.91 -44.16 -7.21
N VAL A 10 -9.63 -44.29 -6.87
CA VAL A 10 -8.53 -44.44 -7.83
C VAL A 10 -8.73 -45.79 -8.54
N ARG A 11 -9.19 -45.75 -9.80
CA ARG A 11 -9.07 -46.90 -10.70
C ARG A 11 -7.63 -46.90 -11.24
N CYS A 12 -6.79 -47.74 -10.66
CA CYS A 12 -5.46 -48.05 -11.18
C CYS A 12 -5.64 -48.97 -12.40
N GLY A 13 -5.79 -48.37 -13.59
CA GLY A 13 -5.74 -49.08 -14.86
C GLY A 13 -4.30 -49.10 -15.37
N LEU A 14 -3.72 -50.29 -15.47
CA LEU A 14 -2.46 -50.54 -16.16
C LEU A 14 -2.52 -49.96 -17.57
N GLY A 15 -1.64 -48.99 -17.89
CA GLY A 15 -1.51 -48.47 -19.24
C GLY A 15 -0.71 -47.18 -19.30
N THR A 16 0.61 -47.32 -19.39
CA THR A 16 1.58 -46.30 -19.83
C THR A 16 1.73 -45.08 -18.91
N LEU A 17 2.88 -45.04 -18.22
CA LEU A 17 3.40 -43.89 -17.48
C LEU A 17 3.35 -42.62 -18.35
N ALA A 18 2.46 -41.70 -18.01
CA ALA A 18 2.67 -40.27 -18.24
C ALA A 18 2.22 -39.55 -16.98
N VAL A 19 3.09 -39.58 -15.97
CA VAL A 19 2.96 -38.72 -14.80
C VAL A 19 3.10 -37.29 -15.34
N CYS A 20 1.98 -36.61 -15.59
CA CYS A 20 1.96 -35.15 -15.66
C CYS A 20 2.26 -34.62 -14.25
N LEU A 21 3.53 -34.71 -13.88
CA LEU A 21 4.11 -34.04 -12.74
C LEU A 21 4.26 -32.58 -13.16
N SER A 22 3.17 -31.82 -13.11
CA SER A 22 3.24 -30.36 -13.15
C SER A 22 3.92 -29.90 -11.85
N LEU A 23 5.26 -29.98 -11.85
CA LEU A 23 6.09 -29.21 -10.95
C LEU A 23 5.78 -27.74 -11.24
N PHE A 24 4.88 -27.16 -10.44
CA PHE A 24 4.98 -25.75 -10.12
C PHE A 24 6.30 -25.60 -9.37
N MET A 25 7.39 -25.41 -10.11
CA MET A 25 8.66 -24.95 -9.56
C MET A 25 8.35 -23.55 -8.99
N ALA A 26 8.04 -23.49 -7.70
CA ALA A 26 8.15 -22.26 -6.93
C ALA A 26 9.65 -21.93 -6.90
N GLY A 27 10.14 -21.35 -8.00
CA GLY A 27 11.50 -20.83 -8.06
C GLY A 27 11.68 -19.79 -6.96
N PRO A 28 12.92 -19.59 -6.47
CA PRO A 28 13.17 -18.57 -5.47
C PRO A 28 12.77 -17.22 -6.06
N VAL A 29 11.78 -16.57 -5.46
CA VAL A 29 11.58 -15.13 -5.63
C VAL A 29 12.89 -14.51 -5.15
N LEU A 30 13.72 -14.03 -6.08
CA LEU A 30 14.89 -13.26 -5.73
C LEU A 30 14.39 -12.05 -4.93
N ALA A 31 14.91 -11.88 -3.72
CA ALA A 31 14.57 -10.72 -2.91
C ALA A 31 14.90 -9.46 -3.73
N GLU A 32 13.89 -8.62 -3.99
CA GLU A 32 14.09 -7.36 -4.69
C GLU A 32 15.07 -6.47 -3.90
N PRO A 33 15.91 -5.69 -4.58
CA PRO A 33 16.79 -4.75 -3.88
C PRO A 33 15.95 -3.72 -3.12
N VAL A 34 16.39 -3.41 -1.90
CA VAL A 34 15.81 -2.35 -1.08
C VAL A 34 16.27 -0.99 -1.61
N GLY A 35 15.32 -0.09 -1.83
CA GLY A 35 15.55 1.27 -2.30
C GLY A 35 16.00 2.24 -1.19
N PRO A 36 16.27 3.50 -1.54
CA PRO A 36 16.70 4.53 -0.58
C PRO A 36 15.68 4.84 0.51
N SER A 37 14.39 4.54 0.30
CA SER A 37 13.36 4.68 1.35
C SER A 37 13.39 3.57 2.42
N GLY A 38 14.22 2.53 2.20
CA GLY A 38 14.25 1.34 3.06
C GLY A 38 13.21 0.28 2.72
N PHE A 39 12.52 0.41 1.58
CA PHE A 39 11.54 -0.57 1.08
C PHE A 39 11.88 -1.03 -0.34
N THR A 40 11.39 -2.22 -0.70
CA THR A 40 11.43 -2.74 -2.07
C THR A 40 10.38 -2.08 -2.97
N ARG A 41 10.54 -2.19 -4.29
CA ARG A 41 9.55 -1.68 -5.24
C ARG A 41 8.19 -2.37 -5.08
N ALA A 42 8.15 -3.68 -4.86
CA ALA A 42 6.91 -4.39 -4.62
C ALA A 42 6.19 -3.92 -3.35
N GLU A 43 6.91 -3.66 -2.26
CA GLU A 43 6.32 -3.14 -1.01
C GLU A 43 5.73 -1.74 -1.20
N ILE A 44 6.46 -0.85 -1.88
CA ILE A 44 6.00 0.50 -2.21
C ILE A 44 4.74 0.43 -3.08
N ALA A 45 4.76 -0.38 -4.14
CA ALA A 45 3.62 -0.52 -5.04
C ALA A 45 2.39 -1.13 -4.36
N ALA A 46 2.59 -2.09 -3.43
CA ALA A 46 1.50 -2.66 -2.65
C ALA A 46 0.87 -1.62 -1.71
N PHE A 47 1.70 -0.86 -0.99
CA PHE A 47 1.22 0.24 -0.15
C PHE A 47 0.50 1.30 -0.97
N ALA A 48 1.01 1.63 -2.15
CA ALA A 48 0.41 2.61 -3.04
C ALA A 48 -0.99 2.22 -3.51
N ARG A 49 -1.19 0.97 -3.92
CA ARG A 49 -2.51 0.44 -4.30
C ARG A 49 -3.51 0.50 -3.14
N GLU A 50 -3.05 0.24 -1.91
CA GLU A 50 -3.89 0.39 -0.71
C GLU A 50 -4.33 1.84 -0.48
N VAL A 51 -3.40 2.80 -0.64
CA VAL A 51 -3.69 4.23 -0.54
C VAL A 51 -4.66 4.66 -1.65
N GLN A 52 -4.37 4.34 -2.90
CA GLN A 52 -5.22 4.67 -4.06
C GLN A 52 -6.64 4.13 -3.90
N GLY A 53 -6.79 2.86 -3.51
CA GLY A 53 -8.09 2.25 -3.28
C GLY A 53 -8.85 2.85 -2.10
N ALA A 54 -8.13 3.23 -1.03
CA ALA A 54 -8.76 3.88 0.12
C ALA A 54 -9.21 5.32 -0.20
N LEU A 55 -8.41 6.06 -0.98
CA LEU A 55 -8.78 7.39 -1.47
C LEU A 55 -9.98 7.32 -2.41
N GLU A 56 -10.03 6.36 -3.32
CA GLU A 56 -11.14 6.16 -4.25
C GLU A 56 -12.47 5.90 -3.52
N ARG A 57 -12.45 5.03 -2.52
CA ARG A 57 -13.66 4.65 -1.77
C ARG A 57 -14.02 5.62 -0.65
N HIS A 58 -13.26 6.70 -0.47
CA HIS A 58 -13.34 7.59 0.68
C HIS A 58 -13.27 6.81 2.01
N ASP A 59 -12.46 5.74 2.06
CA ASP A 59 -12.34 4.85 3.22
C ASP A 59 -11.42 5.46 4.28
N THR A 60 -12.00 6.39 5.03
CA THR A 60 -11.33 7.11 6.13
C THR A 60 -10.82 6.17 7.22
N ARG A 61 -11.45 5.00 7.41
CA ARG A 61 -10.97 4.00 8.36
C ARG A 61 -9.67 3.39 7.85
N ARG A 62 -9.61 2.96 6.59
CA ARG A 62 -8.39 2.41 5.99
C ARG A 62 -7.28 3.45 5.95
N LEU A 63 -7.57 4.68 5.53
CA LEU A 63 -6.60 5.79 5.55
C LEU A 63 -6.07 6.04 6.96
N ALA A 64 -6.93 5.97 8.00
CA ALA A 64 -6.47 6.07 9.38
C ALA A 64 -5.47 4.99 9.81
N HIS A 65 -5.50 3.80 9.20
CA HIS A 65 -4.51 2.75 9.43
C HIS A 65 -3.23 2.91 8.59
N LEU A 66 -3.35 3.57 7.43
CA LEU A 66 -2.25 3.87 6.50
C LEU A 66 -1.53 5.18 6.82
N SER A 67 -1.98 5.96 7.80
CA SER A 67 -1.38 7.25 8.19
C SER A 67 -0.69 7.21 9.55
N GLN A 68 0.39 7.98 9.66
CA GLN A 68 0.98 8.42 10.91
C GLN A 68 0.13 9.56 11.48
N TRP A 69 0.07 9.66 12.81
CA TRP A 69 -0.74 10.66 13.51
C TRP A 69 0.09 11.46 14.51
N PRO A 70 -0.15 12.78 14.64
CA PRO A 70 -1.09 13.58 13.83
C PRO A 70 -0.61 13.73 12.37
N LEU A 71 -1.56 13.74 11.43
CA LEU A 71 -1.25 13.88 10.01
C LEU A 71 -0.94 15.35 9.70
N ARG A 72 0.22 15.61 9.11
CA ARG A 72 0.61 16.96 8.68
C ARG A 72 -0.10 17.34 7.38
N VAL A 73 -0.82 18.45 7.38
CA VAL A 73 -1.50 18.99 6.20
C VAL A 73 -0.99 20.41 5.95
N ASN A 74 -0.21 20.59 4.90
CA ASN A 74 0.24 21.90 4.46
C ASN A 74 -0.91 22.56 3.68
N VAL A 75 -1.27 23.79 4.04
CA VAL A 75 -2.40 24.51 3.41
C VAL A 75 -1.94 25.69 2.54
N ALA A 76 -0.74 26.20 2.81
CA ALA A 76 -0.05 27.22 2.03
C ALA A 76 1.43 27.22 2.45
N PRO A 77 2.32 27.92 1.73
CA PRO A 77 3.71 28.11 2.16
C PRO A 77 3.77 28.60 3.62
N GLY A 78 4.48 27.87 4.47
CA GLY A 78 4.62 28.16 5.90
C GLY A 78 3.37 27.91 6.77
N LYS A 79 2.23 27.49 6.20
CA LYS A 79 1.00 27.22 6.95
C LYS A 79 0.73 25.72 7.04
N VAL A 80 0.78 25.20 8.27
CA VAL A 80 0.63 23.77 8.58
C VAL A 80 -0.54 23.56 9.52
N ARG A 81 -1.33 22.52 9.23
CA ARG A 81 -2.38 22.01 10.11
C ARG A 81 -2.05 20.58 10.52
N LEU A 82 -2.20 20.28 11.80
CA LEU A 82 -2.06 18.91 12.31
C LEU A 82 -3.46 18.32 12.49
N VAL A 83 -3.80 17.34 11.66
CA VAL A 83 -5.10 16.68 11.72
C VAL A 83 -5.00 15.44 12.58
N GLY A 84 -5.88 15.32 13.56
CA GLY A 84 -5.97 14.14 14.42
C GLY A 84 -6.74 12.99 13.75
N ARG A 85 -6.46 11.76 14.17
CA ARG A 85 -7.08 10.54 13.60
C ARG A 85 -8.61 10.58 13.65
N SER A 86 -9.18 11.05 14.75
CA SER A 86 -10.63 11.14 14.95
C SER A 86 -11.30 12.26 14.14
N ALA A 87 -10.53 13.23 13.65
CA ALA A 87 -11.04 14.32 12.83
C ALA A 87 -11.13 13.94 11.34
N LEU A 88 -10.36 12.94 10.90
CA LEU A 88 -10.25 12.56 9.49
C LEU A 88 -11.61 12.34 8.80
N PRO A 89 -12.62 11.66 9.38
CA PRO A 89 -13.90 11.47 8.70
C PRO A 89 -14.62 12.78 8.36
N ARG A 90 -14.51 13.79 9.21
CA ARG A 90 -15.13 15.12 9.01
C ARG A 90 -14.28 16.03 8.12
N GLU A 91 -12.98 15.80 8.11
CA GLU A 91 -11.99 16.63 7.43
C GLU A 91 -11.54 16.04 6.08
N PHE A 92 -12.04 14.86 5.68
CA PHE A 92 -11.55 14.10 4.53
C PHE A 92 -11.33 14.95 3.28
N GLY A 93 -12.35 15.68 2.81
CA GLY A 93 -12.23 16.50 1.60
C GLY A 93 -11.33 17.73 1.74
N ARG A 94 -11.05 18.18 2.98
CA ARG A 94 -10.10 19.27 3.26
C ARG A 94 -8.66 18.76 3.34
N VAL A 95 -8.48 17.49 3.70
CA VAL A 95 -7.17 16.82 3.74
C VAL A 95 -6.82 16.31 2.34
N PHE A 96 -7.69 15.48 1.76
CA PHE A 96 -7.53 14.86 0.46
C PHE A 96 -8.46 15.54 -0.54
N SER A 97 -7.99 16.62 -1.15
CA SER A 97 -8.78 17.35 -2.15
C SER A 97 -9.06 16.48 -3.38
N PRO A 98 -10.14 16.74 -4.14
CA PRO A 98 -10.43 15.99 -5.37
C PRO A 98 -9.27 16.00 -6.37
N ALA A 99 -8.56 17.13 -6.49
CA ALA A 99 -7.40 17.26 -7.37
C ALA A 99 -6.22 16.38 -6.92
N LEU A 100 -5.95 16.32 -5.61
CA LEU A 100 -4.95 15.40 -5.07
C LEU A 100 -5.34 13.94 -5.34
N ILE A 101 -6.59 13.57 -5.05
CA ILE A 101 -7.08 12.20 -5.27
C ILE A 101 -6.93 11.80 -6.74
N ALA A 102 -7.28 12.69 -7.67
CA ALA A 102 -7.14 12.44 -9.10
C ALA A 102 -5.68 12.17 -9.49
N LYS A 103 -4.74 13.01 -9.04
CA LYS A 103 -3.30 12.82 -9.31
C LYS A 103 -2.77 11.51 -8.76
N VAL A 104 -3.04 11.22 -7.48
CA VAL A 104 -2.55 10.01 -6.82
C VAL A 104 -3.11 8.75 -7.48
N ARG A 105 -4.37 8.77 -7.95
CA ARG A 105 -5.01 7.63 -8.63
C ARG A 105 -4.58 7.43 -10.07
N ALA A 106 -4.16 8.49 -10.76
CA ALA A 106 -3.69 8.40 -12.14
C ALA A 106 -2.24 7.87 -12.26
N GLN A 107 -1.52 7.83 -11.15
CA GLN A 107 -0.13 7.39 -11.10
C GLN A 107 0.00 5.86 -11.07
N GLU A 108 0.96 5.33 -11.84
CA GLU A 108 1.33 3.92 -11.80
C GLU A 108 2.10 3.58 -10.52
N ALA A 109 1.59 2.64 -9.74
CA ALA A 109 2.06 2.33 -8.39
C ALA A 109 3.51 1.81 -8.32
N ASP A 110 4.02 1.21 -9.40
CA ASP A 110 5.36 0.65 -9.53
C ASP A 110 6.43 1.68 -9.94
N THR A 111 6.02 2.89 -10.36
CA THR A 111 6.92 3.95 -10.84
C THR A 111 7.06 5.11 -9.86
N LEU A 112 6.66 4.93 -8.61
CA LEU A 112 6.73 5.96 -7.58
C LEU A 112 8.17 6.44 -7.35
N PHE A 113 8.32 7.75 -7.28
CA PHE A 113 9.56 8.37 -6.83
C PHE A 113 9.78 8.08 -5.35
N GLU A 114 11.02 7.75 -5.01
CA GLU A 114 11.45 7.57 -3.63
C GLU A 114 12.84 8.17 -3.40
N ASN A 115 13.08 8.58 -2.16
CA ASN A 115 14.37 8.99 -1.67
C ASN A 115 14.49 8.63 -0.18
N ALA A 116 15.53 9.11 0.50
CA ALA A 116 15.74 8.86 1.93
C ALA A 116 14.64 9.47 2.83
N ASP A 117 13.88 10.45 2.34
CA ASP A 117 12.76 11.06 3.08
C ASP A 117 11.46 10.23 2.95
N GLY A 118 11.41 9.33 1.96
CA GLY A 118 10.33 8.37 1.79
C GLY A 118 9.84 8.27 0.35
N VAL A 119 8.55 7.99 0.20
CA VAL A 119 7.86 7.75 -1.06
C VAL A 119 6.93 8.91 -1.36
N MET A 120 7.03 9.45 -2.57
CA MET A 120 6.24 10.57 -3.05
C MET A 120 5.12 10.09 -3.97
N PHE A 121 3.90 10.57 -3.73
CA PHE A 121 2.72 10.33 -4.55
C PHE A 121 2.30 11.61 -5.28
N GLY A 122 1.79 11.44 -6.50
CA GLY A 122 1.54 12.55 -7.42
C GLY A 122 2.85 13.25 -7.78
N ASP A 123 2.82 14.58 -7.73
CA ASP A 123 3.96 15.48 -7.95
C ASP A 123 4.46 16.07 -6.62
N GLY A 124 4.23 15.36 -5.51
CA GLY A 124 4.58 15.82 -4.17
C GLY A 124 3.39 16.16 -3.28
N GLU A 125 2.16 15.93 -3.72
CA GLU A 125 0.95 16.20 -2.94
C GLU A 125 0.80 15.28 -1.71
N LEU A 126 1.35 14.08 -1.75
CA LEU A 126 1.20 13.12 -0.67
C LEU A 126 2.51 12.36 -0.43
N TRP A 127 2.89 12.21 0.83
CA TRP A 127 4.16 11.59 1.21
C TRP A 127 3.97 10.50 2.26
N ALA A 128 4.72 9.42 2.09
CA ALA A 128 4.82 8.32 3.04
C ALA A 128 6.27 8.06 3.44
N HIS A 129 6.49 7.56 4.64
CA HIS A 129 7.81 7.15 5.11
C HIS A 129 7.74 5.86 5.93
N GLY A 130 8.89 5.24 6.17
CA GLY A 130 9.00 4.09 7.04
C GLY A 130 8.87 4.46 8.52
N VAL A 131 7.99 3.75 9.24
CA VAL A 131 7.88 3.85 10.69
C VAL A 131 8.14 2.49 11.31
N CYS A 132 9.10 2.43 12.24
CA CYS A 132 9.43 1.21 12.97
C CYS A 132 8.26 0.78 13.87
N GLU A 133 7.94 -0.52 13.83
CA GLU A 133 6.90 -1.10 14.69
C GLU A 133 7.43 -1.44 16.10
N ASP A 134 8.74 -1.60 16.25
CA ASP A 134 9.41 -1.83 17.52
C ASP A 134 10.66 -0.95 17.68
N ARG A 135 11.17 -0.84 18.91
CA ARG A 135 12.30 0.04 19.26
C ARG A 135 13.61 -0.33 18.55
N VAL A 136 13.73 -1.58 18.10
CA VAL A 136 14.91 -2.11 17.43
C VAL A 136 14.77 -2.13 15.91
N CYS A 137 13.65 -1.60 15.39
CA CYS A 137 13.34 -1.47 13.96
C CYS A 137 13.48 -2.79 13.18
N ARG A 138 13.11 -3.93 13.78
CA ARG A 138 13.13 -5.22 13.05
C ARG A 138 12.09 -5.28 11.94
N ARG A 139 11.00 -4.53 12.11
CA ARG A 139 9.94 -4.34 11.11
C ARG A 139 9.61 -2.87 11.03
N ALA A 140 9.49 -2.38 9.81
CA ALA A 140 8.98 -1.05 9.50
C ALA A 140 7.79 -1.19 8.56
N ARG A 141 6.89 -0.22 8.61
CA ARG A 141 5.77 -0.11 7.66
C ARG A 141 5.69 1.31 7.12
N LEU A 142 5.30 1.42 5.86
CA LEU A 142 5.00 2.71 5.24
C LEU A 142 3.75 3.33 5.87
N LEU A 143 3.85 4.62 6.20
CA LEU A 143 2.73 5.42 6.68
C LEU A 143 2.74 6.80 6.01
N LEU A 144 1.56 7.26 5.59
CA LEU A 144 1.32 8.63 5.15
C LEU A 144 1.62 9.59 6.30
N PHE A 145 2.48 10.57 6.08
CA PHE A 145 2.85 11.54 7.13
C PHE A 145 2.59 12.99 6.75
N ALA A 146 2.52 13.30 5.44
CA ALA A 146 2.27 14.65 4.98
C ALA A 146 1.36 14.71 3.75
N VAL A 147 0.52 15.74 3.73
CA VAL A 147 -0.33 16.13 2.61
C VAL A 147 -0.02 17.58 2.24
N ASN A 148 0.17 17.86 0.95
CA ASN A 148 0.47 19.16 0.37
C ASN A 148 -0.69 19.59 -0.55
N PRO A 149 -0.91 20.90 -0.71
CA PRO A 149 -1.86 21.36 -1.71
C PRO A 149 -1.29 21.07 -3.11
N PRO A 150 -2.12 20.75 -4.10
CA PRO A 150 -1.69 20.71 -5.50
C PRO A 150 -1.03 22.04 -5.90
N PRO A 151 -0.05 22.02 -6.81
CA PRO A 151 0.49 23.26 -7.38
C PRO A 151 -0.63 24.06 -8.02
N THR A 152 -0.64 25.36 -7.78
CA THR A 152 -1.57 26.34 -8.35
C THR A 152 -1.14 26.80 -9.72
#